data_AF-A0A445C4Y1-F1
#
_entry.id   AF-A0A445C4Y1-F1
#
_cell.length_a   1.000
_cell.length_b   1.000
_cell.length_c   1.000
_cell.angle_alpha   90.00
_cell.angle_beta   90.00
_cell.angle_gamma   90.00
#
_symmetry.space_group_name_H-M   'P 1'
#
loop_
_entity.id
_entity.type
_entity.pdbx_description
1 polymer ?
#
loop_
_entity_poly.entity_id
_entity_poly.type
_entity_poly.pdbx_seq_one_letter_code
_entity_poly.pdbx_strand_id
1 'polypeptide(L)' 'MEKVDGKIKGWKEREWDVPKIQNIFSPIIAKKIIRTPISKIAKQDNLISLYRQDGDYTVKTGYHIAKKEEEKKS' A
#
# COMPACT_ATOMS: atom_id res chain seq x y z
N MET A 1 -3.66 -27.46 17.23
CA MET A 1 -4.13 -26.62 16.10
C MET A 1 -5.55 -27.05 15.80
N GLU A 2 -6.51 -26.14 15.91
CA GLU A 2 -7.93 -26.47 15.81
C GLU A 2 -8.53 -25.78 14.58
N LYS A 3 -9.10 -26.58 13.68
CA LYS A 3 -9.83 -26.11 12.50
C LYS A 3 -11.30 -26.08 12.87
N VAL A 4 -11.93 -24.93 12.75
CA VAL A 4 -13.39 -24.82 12.81
C VAL A 4 -13.81 -24.23 11.46
N ASP A 5 -14.69 -24.93 10.75
CA ASP A 5 -15.29 -24.53 9.46
C ASP A 5 -14.30 -24.22 8.32
N GLY A 6 -13.15 -24.90 8.28
CA GLY A 6 -12.19 -24.78 7.18
C GLY A 6 -11.44 -23.44 7.09
N LYS A 7 -11.68 -22.49 8.00
CA LYS A 7 -10.92 -21.23 8.07
C LYS A 7 -9.81 -21.31 9.14
N ILE A 8 -8.58 -20.98 8.73
CA ILE A 8 -7.42 -20.88 9.62
C ILE A 8 -7.62 -19.69 10.56
N LYS A 9 -7.69 -19.95 11.87
CA LYS A 9 -7.79 -18.96 12.94
C LYS A 9 -6.62 -17.98 12.86
N GLY A 10 -6.82 -16.83 12.22
CA GLY A 10 -5.80 -15.79 12.00
C GLY A 10 -6.05 -14.86 10.82
N TRP A 11 -6.84 -15.29 9.83
CA TRP A 11 -7.21 -14.45 8.68
C TRP A 11 -8.62 -13.89 8.87
N LYS A 12 -8.72 -12.66 9.40
CA LYS A 12 -9.95 -11.86 9.18
C LYS A 12 -9.93 -11.36 7.73
N GLU A 13 -11.03 -11.54 7.01
CA GLU A 13 -11.23 -10.88 5.71
C GLU A 13 -11.04 -9.37 5.91
N ARG A 14 -10.10 -8.78 5.17
CA ARG A 14 -9.87 -7.34 5.17
C ARG A 14 -10.94 -6.72 4.29
N GLU A 15 -11.98 -6.18 4.93
CA GLU A 15 -13.10 -5.51 4.28
C GLU A 15 -13.05 -4.00 4.53
N TRP A 16 -13.72 -3.26 3.64
CA TRP A 16 -13.89 -1.83 3.82
C TRP A 16 -14.87 -1.57 4.96
N ASP A 17 -14.54 -0.60 5.82
CA ASP A 17 -15.49 -0.04 6.78
C ASP A 17 -16.44 0.92 6.03
N VAL A 18 -17.48 0.35 5.43
CA VAL A 18 -18.44 1.09 4.59
C VAL A 18 -19.10 2.26 5.33
N PRO A 19 -19.62 2.10 6.56
CA PRO A 19 -20.21 3.22 7.30
C PRO A 19 -19.23 4.37 7.52
N LYS A 20 -17.98 4.05 7.90
CA LYS A 20 -16.95 5.06 8.11
C LYS A 20 -16.60 5.80 6.82
N ILE A 21 -16.47 5.08 5.70
CA ILE A 21 -16.15 5.68 4.40
C ILE A 21 -17.28 6.61 3.94
N GLN A 22 -18.53 6.18 4.09
CA GLN A 22 -19.69 7.00 3.71
C GLN A 22 -19.84 8.25 4.58
N ASN A 23 -19.41 8.21 5.85
CA ASN A 23 -19.45 9.36 6.74
C ASN A 23 -18.34 10.39 6.45
N ILE A 24 -17.18 9.94 5.95
CA ILE A 24 -16.00 10.81 5.73
C ILE A 24 -15.98 11.40 4.32
N PHE A 25 -16.38 10.62 3.30
CA PHE A 25 -16.21 10.99 1.89
C PHE A 25 -17.55 11.32 1.23
N SER A 26 -17.51 12.21 0.22
CA SER A 26 -18.71 12.50 -0.58
C SER A 26 -19.21 11.22 -1.28
N PRO A 27 -20.52 11.11 -1.60
CA PRO A 27 -21.10 9.87 -2.13
C PRO A 27 -20.39 9.34 -3.39
N ILE A 28 -19.94 10.25 -4.27
CA ILE A 28 -19.21 9.90 -5.50
C ILE A 28 -17.86 9.26 -5.18
N ILE A 29 -17.13 9.81 -4.19
CA ILE A 29 -15.82 9.31 -3.79
C ILE A 29 -15.95 8.02 -2.97
N ALA A 30 -16.90 7.98 -2.02
CA ALA A 30 -17.20 6.78 -1.25
C ALA A 30 -17.50 5.57 -2.16
N LYS A 31 -18.32 5.77 -3.20
CA LYS A 31 -18.63 4.72 -4.19
C LYS A 31 -17.39 4.22 -4.92
N LYS A 32 -16.44 5.10 -5.26
CA LYS A 32 -15.18 4.71 -5.91
C LYS A 32 -14.27 3.92 -4.96
N ILE A 33 -14.17 4.34 -3.70
CA ILE A 33 -13.36 3.66 -2.68
C ILE A 33 -13.90 2.25 -2.45
N ILE A 34 -15.19 2.12 -2.14
CA ILE A 34 -15.82 0.83 -1.82
C ILE A 34 -15.72 -0.14 -3.00
N ARG A 35 -15.78 0.37 -4.25
CA ARG A 35 -15.63 -0.45 -5.46
C ARG A 35 -14.19 -0.94 -5.67
N THR A 36 -13.20 -0.28 -5.09
CA THR A 36 -11.79 -0.69 -5.22
C THR A 36 -11.56 -1.95 -4.38
N PRO A 37 -11.14 -3.09 -4.96
CA PRO A 37 -10.93 -4.30 -4.18
C PRO A 37 -9.75 -4.11 -3.22
N ILE A 38 -9.92 -4.53 -1.96
CA ILE A 38 -8.81 -4.58 -1.01
C ILE A 38 -7.87 -5.71 -1.43
N SER A 39 -6.57 -5.42 -1.45
CA SER A 39 -5.56 -6.43 -1.71
C SER A 39 -5.71 -7.60 -0.74
N LYS A 40 -5.84 -8.82 -1.26
CA LYS A 40 -5.84 -10.05 -0.45
C LYS A 40 -4.44 -10.39 0.07
N ILE A 41 -3.41 -9.80 -0.54
CA ILE A 41 -2.03 -10.02 -0.16
C ILE A 41 -1.73 -9.13 1.04
N ALA A 42 -1.62 -9.72 2.23
CA ALA A 42 -1.23 -9.03 3.46
C ALA A 42 0.28 -8.82 3.55
N LYS A 43 0.89 -8.44 2.42
CA LYS A 43 2.31 -8.09 2.35
C LYS A 43 2.40 -6.57 2.26
N GLN A 44 3.29 -5.99 3.04
CA GLN A 44 3.66 -4.60 2.88
C GLN A 44 4.28 -4.40 1.48
N ASP A 45 3.97 -3.28 0.85
CA ASP A 45 4.59 -2.94 -0.44
C ASP A 45 6.10 -2.80 -0.25
N ASN A 46 6.85 -3.47 -1.12
CA ASN A 46 8.30 -3.32 -1.17
C ASN A 46 8.62 -2.07 -2.00
N LEU A 47 9.28 -1.08 -1.40
CA LEU A 47 9.80 0.07 -2.13
C LEU A 47 11.13 -0.30 -2.78
N ILE A 48 11.11 -0.47 -4.10
CA ILE A 48 12.28 -0.86 -4.87
C ILE A 48 12.91 0.38 -5.53
N SER A 49 14.23 0.52 -5.44
CA SER A 49 15.01 1.58 -6.08
C SER A 49 15.90 1.00 -7.18
N LEU A 50 15.69 1.42 -8.42
CA LEU A 50 16.53 1.04 -9.58
C LEU A 50 17.98 1.56 -9.49
N TYR A 51 18.24 2.50 -8.59
CA TYR A 51 19.52 3.18 -8.46
C TYR A 51 20.50 2.50 -7.51
N ARG A 52 20.10 1.38 -6.89
CA ARG A 52 20.98 0.56 -6.06
C ARG A 52 20.94 -0.88 -6.55
N GLN A 53 22.09 -1.55 -6.47
CA GLN A 53 22.23 -2.94 -6.88
C GLN A 53 21.47 -3.90 -5.95
N ASP A 54 21.24 -3.53 -4.69
CA ASP A 54 20.43 -4.28 -3.73
C ASP A 54 18.92 -4.07 -3.94
N GLY A 55 18.52 -3.13 -4.80
CA GLY A 55 17.13 -2.85 -5.11
C GLY A 55 16.36 -2.18 -3.98
N ASP A 56 16.92 -1.98 -2.79
CA ASP A 56 16.19 -1.44 -1.65
C ASP A 56 16.14 0.09 -1.68
N TYR A 57 14.95 0.66 -1.56
CA TYR A 57 14.84 2.10 -1.42
C TYR A 57 15.26 2.57 -0.02
N THR A 58 16.07 3.63 0.04
CA THR A 58 16.32 4.37 1.28
C THR A 58 16.16 5.86 1.03
N VAL A 59 15.67 6.60 2.03
CA VAL A 59 15.47 8.07 1.96
C VAL A 59 16.76 8.79 1.56
N LYS A 60 17.90 8.35 2.11
CA LYS A 60 19.23 8.91 1.79
C LYS A 60 19.56 8.77 0.31
N THR A 61 19.30 7.60 -0.28
CA THR A 61 19.53 7.39 -1.72
C THR A 61 18.57 8.23 -2.55
N GLY A 62 17.31 8.34 -2.15
CA GLY A 62 16.35 9.23 -2.80
C GLY A 62 16.83 10.69 -2.89
N TYR A 63 17.27 11.26 -1.76
CA TYR A 63 17.81 12.62 -1.72
C TYR A 63 19.07 12.80 -2.57
N HIS A 64 19.98 11.81 -2.54
CA HIS A 64 21.21 11.85 -3.33
C HIS A 64 20.93 11.89 -4.84
N ILE A 65 19.94 11.11 -5.31
CA ILE A 65 19.53 11.11 -6.71
C ILE A 65 18.88 12.44 -7.09
N ALA A 66 17.94 12.92 -6.26
CA ALA A 66 17.27 14.20 -6.51
C ALA A 66 18.27 15.35 -6.66
N LYS A 67 19.28 15.42 -5.77
CA LYS A 67 20.36 16.41 -5.87
C LYS A 67 21.17 16.27 -7.15
N LYS A 68 21.54 15.04 -7.56
CA LYS A 68 22.27 14.81 -8.82
C LYS A 68 21.46 15.20 -10.06
N GLU A 69 20.15 15.00 -10.04
CA GLU A 69 19.27 15.41 -11.15
C GLU A 69 19.15 16.94 -11.24
N GLU A 70 19.13 17.63 -10.10
CA GLU A 70 19.17 19.09 -10.01
C GLU A 70 20.49 19.65 -10.55
N GLU A 71 21.64 19.09 -10.13
CA GLU A 71 22.97 19.50 -10.60
C GLU A 71 23.17 19.28 -12.10
N LYS A 72 22.60 18.21 -12.68
CA LYS A 72 22.65 17.94 -14.14
C LYS A 72 21.78 18.88 -14.97
N LYS A 73 20.84 19.58 -14.33
CA LYS A 73 19.91 20.51 -14.99
C LYS A 73 20.46 21.95 -15.05
N SER A 74 21.51 22.24 -14.29
CA SER A 74 22.25 23.52 -14.32
C SER A 74 23.38 23.48 -15.34
#